data_AF-A0A2A5M517-F1
#
_entry.id   AF-A0A2A5M517-F1
#
_cell.length_a   1.000
_cell.length_b   1.000
_cell.length_c   1.000
_cell.angle_alpha   90.00
_cell.angle_beta   90.00
_cell.angle_gamma   90.00
#
_symmetry.space_group_name_H-M   'P 1'
#
loop_
_entity.id
_entity.type
_entity.pdbx_description
1 polymer ?
#
loop_
_entity_poly.entity_id
_entity_poly.type
_entity_poly.pdbx_seq_one_letter_code
_entity_poly.pdbx_strand_id
1 'polypeptide(L)'
;MYKKVLVIAVHPDDETLGAGGTLLKHKAKGDEIHCIFCTDIFEDEGFSKEQIDTREQELQEISKSYAFTSIHRLGLKTTKIDQYSQAHLVSLFSQIFEKIKPNILYLPFAYDVH
;
A
#
# COMPACT_ATOMS: atom_id res chain seq x y z
N MET A 1 7.83 4.03 23.52
CA MET A 1 6.40 4.02 23.14
C MET A 1 6.33 3.55 21.71
N TYR A 2 5.69 2.40 21.45
CA TYR A 2 5.56 1.85 20.10
C TYR A 2 4.76 2.80 19.21
N LYS A 3 5.17 2.94 17.96
CA LYS A 3 4.51 3.77 16.95
C LYS A 3 3.69 2.89 16.01
N LYS A 4 2.58 3.44 15.54
CA LYS A 4 1.84 2.92 14.39
C LYS A 4 2.31 3.65 13.14
N VAL A 5 2.95 2.93 12.25
CA VAL A 5 3.49 3.42 10.99
C VAL A 5 2.56 2.98 9.88
N LEU A 6 2.14 3.92 9.03
CA LEU A 6 1.37 3.63 7.83
C LEU A 6 2.20 4.01 6.61
N VAL A 7 2.36 3.08 5.68
CA VAL A 7 2.91 3.37 4.34
C VAL A 7 1.80 3.25 3.31
N ILE A 8 1.73 4.25 2.43
CA ILE A 8 0.86 4.25 1.26
C ILE A 8 1.74 3.90 0.06
N ALA A 9 1.43 2.77 -0.57
CA ALA A 9 2.05 2.29 -1.80
C ALA A 9 1.00 2.39 -2.92
N VAL A 10 1.31 3.08 -4.02
CA VAL A 10 0.35 3.20 -5.14
C VAL A 10 0.23 1.84 -5.82
N HIS A 11 1.38 1.21 -6.05
CA HIS A 11 1.53 -0.14 -6.56
C HIS A 11 2.25 -1.03 -5.53
N PRO A 12 2.00 -2.35 -5.55
CA PRO A 12 2.79 -3.31 -4.79
C PRO A 12 4.25 -3.34 -5.26
N ASP A 13 5.16 -2.85 -4.42
CA ASP A 13 6.62 -2.66 -4.57
C ASP A 13 7.08 -1.27 -4.11
N ASP A 14 6.22 -0.24 -4.25
CA ASP A 14 6.52 1.15 -3.86
C ASP A 14 6.94 1.27 -2.39
N GLU A 15 6.36 0.47 -1.49
CA GLU A 15 6.73 0.47 -0.08
C GLU A 15 8.17 -0.01 0.11
N THR A 16 8.60 -0.97 -0.72
CA THR A 16 9.94 -1.55 -0.70
C THR A 16 10.95 -0.59 -1.32
N LEU A 17 10.66 -0.07 -2.51
CA LEU A 17 11.53 0.85 -3.25
C LEU A 17 11.68 2.20 -2.52
N GLY A 18 10.59 2.72 -1.96
CA GLY A 18 10.59 4.01 -1.29
C GLY A 18 11.09 3.94 0.15
N ALA A 19 10.58 3.02 0.96
CA ALA A 19 10.77 3.03 2.41
C ALA A 19 11.20 1.69 3.03
N GLY A 20 11.51 0.65 2.24
CA GLY A 20 11.67 -0.73 2.74
C GLY A 20 12.63 -0.86 3.91
N GLY A 21 13.85 -0.30 3.79
CA GLY A 21 14.83 -0.32 4.88
C GLY A 21 14.36 0.42 6.15
N THR A 22 13.60 1.50 5.98
CA THR A 22 13.01 2.25 7.10
C THR A 22 11.89 1.47 7.77
N LEU A 23 11.05 0.76 7.01
CA LEU A 23 10.02 -0.13 7.55
C LEU A 23 10.65 -1.26 8.36
N LEU A 24 11.70 -1.92 7.86
CA LEU A 24 12.42 -2.94 8.63
C LEU A 24 13.04 -2.39 9.91
N LYS A 25 13.54 -1.14 9.87
CA LYS A 25 14.04 -0.44 11.07
C LYS A 25 12.93 -0.17 12.09
N HIS A 26 11.73 0.17 11.65
CA HIS A 26 10.55 0.28 12.52
C HIS A 26 10.18 -1.07 13.14
N LYS A 27 10.18 -2.13 12.32
CA LYS A 27 9.88 -3.49 12.79
C LYS A 27 10.86 -3.94 13.87
N ALA A 28 12.16 -3.70 13.68
CA ALA A 28 13.20 -4.03 14.64
C ALA A 28 13.05 -3.26 15.98
N LYS A 29 12.35 -2.12 15.98
CA LYS A 29 12.01 -1.35 17.19
C LYS A 29 10.72 -1.80 17.87
N GLY A 30 10.00 -2.75 17.28
CA GLY A 30 8.70 -3.22 17.75
C GLY A 30 7.52 -2.31 17.36
N ASP A 31 7.72 -1.38 16.41
CA ASP A 31 6.63 -0.56 15.90
C ASP A 31 5.64 -1.42 15.07
N GLU A 32 4.37 -1.04 15.08
CA GLU A 32 3.35 -1.62 14.22
C GLU A 32 3.44 -1.01 12.84
N ILE A 33 3.45 -1.84 11.80
CA ILE A 33 3.57 -1.38 10.42
C ILE A 33 2.33 -1.80 9.65
N HIS A 34 1.68 -0.82 9.04
CA HIS A 34 0.50 -1.01 8.21
C HIS A 34 0.81 -0.55 6.80
N CYS A 35 0.29 -1.27 5.80
CA CYS A 35 0.48 -0.92 4.40
C CYS A 35 -0.88 -0.75 3.71
N ILE A 36 -1.01 0.27 2.87
CA ILE A 36 -2.11 0.41 1.91
C ILE A 36 -1.53 0.23 0.52
N PHE A 37 -2.03 -0.77 -0.21
CA PHE A 37 -1.84 -0.88 -1.66
C PHE A 37 -3.04 -0.23 -2.36
N CYS A 38 -2.80 0.83 -3.12
CA CYS A 38 -3.88 1.62 -3.69
C CYS A 38 -4.49 0.95 -4.92
N THR A 39 -3.65 0.42 -5.80
CA THR A 39 -4.10 -0.11 -7.08
C THR A 39 -3.91 -1.61 -7.19
N ASP A 40 -4.74 -2.21 -8.03
CA ASP A 40 -4.70 -3.60 -8.45
C ASP A 40 -4.76 -3.69 -9.98
N ILE A 41 -4.44 -4.87 -10.50
CA ILE A 41 -4.49 -5.20 -11.93
C ILE A 41 -5.65 -6.17 -12.19
N PHE A 42 -6.33 -6.01 -13.34
CA PHE A 42 -7.55 -6.76 -13.66
C PHE A 42 -7.56 -7.24 -15.11
N GLU A 43 -8.24 -8.36 -15.38
CA GLU A 43 -8.33 -8.94 -16.74
C GLU A 43 -9.02 -8.00 -17.73
N ASP A 44 -10.03 -7.24 -17.27
CA ASP A 44 -10.75 -6.26 -18.10
C ASP A 44 -9.92 -5.02 -18.45
N GLU A 45 -8.72 -4.89 -17.86
CA GLU A 45 -7.71 -3.88 -18.18
C GLU A 45 -6.58 -4.41 -19.06
N GLY A 46 -6.70 -5.67 -19.53
CA GLY A 46 -5.76 -6.29 -20.46
C GLY A 46 -4.63 -7.08 -19.81
N PHE A 47 -4.68 -7.29 -18.49
CA PHE A 47 -3.73 -8.16 -17.78
C PHE A 47 -4.11 -9.63 -17.92
N SER A 48 -3.13 -10.51 -18.09
CA SER A 48 -3.38 -11.94 -18.10
C SER A 48 -3.65 -12.46 -16.68
N LYS A 49 -4.38 -13.57 -16.60
CA LYS A 49 -4.59 -14.27 -15.32
C LYS A 49 -3.27 -14.64 -14.63
N GLU A 50 -2.25 -15.02 -15.40
CA GLU A 50 -0.91 -15.33 -14.87
C GLU A 50 -0.29 -14.10 -14.18
N GLN A 51 -0.38 -12.91 -14.78
CA GLN A 51 0.13 -11.68 -14.17
C GLN A 51 -0.59 -11.34 -12.86
N ILE A 52 -1.91 -11.53 -12.82
CA ILE A 52 -2.72 -11.32 -11.61
C ILE A 52 -2.31 -12.32 -10.52
N ASP A 53 -2.19 -13.61 -10.86
CA ASP A 53 -1.78 -14.65 -9.93
C ASP A 53 -0.36 -14.41 -9.39
N THR A 54 0.58 -13.97 -10.25
CA THR A 54 1.93 -13.54 -9.83
C THR A 54 1.85 -12.38 -8.85
N ARG A 55 1.03 -11.36 -9.13
CA ARG A 55 0.87 -10.20 -8.24
C ARG A 55 0.32 -10.59 -6.87
N GLU A 56 -0.62 -11.53 -6.82
CA GLU A 56 -1.11 -12.07 -5.54
C GLU A 56 -0.03 -12.80 -4.75
N GLN A 57 0.84 -13.56 -5.44
CA GLN A 57 1.98 -14.23 -4.80
C GLN A 57 2.98 -13.22 -4.23
N GLU A 58 3.35 -12.20 -5.01
CA GLU A 58 4.24 -11.11 -4.58
C GLU A 58 3.70 -10.42 -3.32
N LEU A 59 2.41 -10.08 -3.30
CA LEU A 59 1.76 -9.47 -2.14
C LEU A 59 1.84 -10.35 -0.89
N GLN A 60 1.67 -11.67 -1.03
CA GLN A 60 1.81 -12.61 0.09
C GLN A 60 3.25 -12.69 0.60
N GLU A 61 4.24 -12.66 -0.28
CA GLU A 61 5.65 -12.70 0.07
C GLU A 61 6.11 -11.41 0.76
N ILE A 62 5.72 -10.26 0.22
CA ILE A 62 6.00 -8.93 0.79
C ILE A 62 5.34 -8.82 2.17
N SER A 63 4.08 -9.23 2.30
CA SER A 63 3.34 -9.26 3.57
C SER A 63 4.10 -10.01 4.66
N LYS A 64 4.60 -11.21 4.34
CA LYS A 64 5.38 -12.04 5.25
C LYS A 64 6.74 -11.43 5.56
N SER A 65 7.42 -10.90 4.55
CA SER A 65 8.79 -10.37 4.66
C SER A 65 8.86 -9.16 5.60
N TYR A 66 7.91 -8.23 5.49
CA TYR A 66 7.83 -7.08 6.40
C TYR A 66 7.09 -7.40 7.71
N ALA A 67 6.37 -8.52 7.76
CA ALA A 67 5.49 -8.89 8.85
C ALA A 67 4.55 -7.73 9.24
N PHE A 68 3.85 -7.20 8.24
CA PHE A 68 2.91 -6.10 8.42
C PHE A 68 1.82 -6.47 9.44
N THR A 69 1.48 -5.53 10.32
CA THR A 69 0.39 -5.65 11.28
C THR A 69 -0.96 -5.70 10.58
N SER A 70 -1.14 -4.90 9.52
CA SER A 70 -2.26 -5.06 8.59
C SER A 70 -1.97 -4.53 7.21
N ILE A 71 -2.63 -5.13 6.22
CA ILE A 71 -2.60 -4.72 4.82
C ILE A 71 -4.02 -4.33 4.42
N HIS A 72 -4.13 -3.24 3.67
CA HIS A 72 -5.38 -2.77 3.09
C HIS A 72 -5.18 -2.65 1.58
N ARG A 73 -6.11 -3.17 0.80
CA ARG A 73 -6.15 -2.99 -0.64
C ARG A 73 -7.35 -2.12 -0.97
N LEU A 74 -7.14 -1.06 -1.75
CA LEU A 74 -8.24 -0.19 -2.17
C LEU A 74 -8.96 -0.71 -3.41
N GLY A 75 -8.33 -1.61 -4.19
CA GLY A 75 -8.92 -2.18 -5.39
C GLY A 75 -9.13 -1.15 -6.51
N LEU A 76 -8.37 -0.06 -6.50
CA LEU A 76 -8.44 0.94 -7.57
C LEU A 76 -7.77 0.39 -8.83
N LYS A 77 -8.30 0.73 -9.99
CA LYS A 77 -7.71 0.37 -11.27
C LYS A 77 -6.36 1.07 -11.46
N THR A 78 -5.31 0.30 -11.76
CA THR A 78 -3.98 0.87 -12.02
C THR A 78 -4.02 1.83 -13.20
N THR A 79 -3.23 2.91 -13.19
CA THR A 79 -3.21 3.96 -14.24
C THR A 79 -4.54 4.70 -14.48
N LYS A 80 -5.56 4.49 -13.63
CA LYS A 80 -6.92 5.04 -13.77
C LYS A 80 -7.43 5.75 -12.52
N ILE A 81 -6.55 6.12 -11.58
CA ILE A 81 -6.95 6.76 -10.32
C ILE A 81 -7.71 8.09 -10.58
N ASP A 82 -7.39 8.79 -11.66
CA ASP A 82 -8.04 10.02 -12.12
C ASP A 82 -9.53 9.83 -12.48
N GLN A 83 -9.97 8.59 -12.73
CA GLN A 83 -11.38 8.27 -13.02
C GLN A 83 -12.26 8.25 -11.76
N TYR A 84 -11.66 8.19 -10.57
CA TYR A 84 -12.38 8.16 -9.31
C TYR A 84 -12.57 9.58 -8.77
N SER A 85 -13.76 9.89 -8.26
CA SER A 85 -13.99 11.19 -7.62
C SER A 85 -13.12 11.36 -6.38
N GLN A 86 -12.65 12.59 -6.13
CA GLN A 86 -11.89 12.92 -4.93
C GLN A 86 -12.64 12.54 -3.65
N ALA A 87 -13.97 12.74 -3.60
CA ALA A 87 -14.79 12.35 -2.45
C ALA A 87 -14.76 10.85 -2.19
N HIS A 88 -14.77 10.03 -3.24
CA HIS A 88 -14.65 8.58 -3.13
C HIS A 88 -13.27 8.18 -2.59
N LEU A 89 -12.19 8.73 -3.16
CA LEU A 89 -10.83 8.46 -2.69
C LEU A 89 -10.64 8.85 -1.23
N VAL A 90 -11.06 10.07 -0.85
CA VAL A 90 -11.00 10.56 0.53
C VAL A 90 -11.76 9.64 1.49
N SER A 91 -12.95 9.15 1.10
CA SER A 91 -13.71 8.20 1.91
C SER A 91 -12.94 6.90 2.18
N LEU A 92 -12.30 6.32 1.15
CA LEU A 92 -11.52 5.08 1.28
C LEU A 92 -10.36 5.25 2.28
N PHE A 93 -9.55 6.29 2.13
CA PHE A 93 -8.44 6.56 3.04
C PHE A 93 -8.92 6.91 4.46
N SER A 94 -10.00 7.68 4.59
CA SER A 94 -10.53 8.10 5.89
C SER A 94 -10.93 6.92 6.76
N GLN A 95 -11.57 5.90 6.18
CA GLN A 95 -11.95 4.69 6.90
C GLN A 95 -10.73 3.95 7.48
N ILE A 96 -9.64 3.87 6.71
CA ILE A 96 -8.41 3.22 7.14
C ILE A 96 -7.70 4.07 8.21
N PHE A 97 -7.64 5.38 8.03
CA PHE A 97 -7.00 6.29 8.97
C PHE A 97 -7.72 6.32 10.33
N GLU A 98 -9.05 6.28 10.35
CA GLU A 98 -9.82 6.19 11.59
C GLU A 98 -9.61 4.87 12.34
N LYS A 99 -9.43 3.77 11.60
CA LYS A 99 -9.15 2.46 12.19
C LYS A 99 -7.74 2.38 12.76
N ILE A 100 -6.74 2.85 12.01
CA ILE A 100 -5.32 2.71 12.38
C ILE A 100 -4.88 3.81 13.34
N LYS A 101 -5.29 5.06 13.11
CA LYS A 101 -4.79 6.26 13.78
C LYS A 101 -3.25 6.29 13.81
N PRO A 102 -2.61 6.37 12.62
CA PRO A 102 -1.15 6.26 12.51
C PRO A 102 -0.45 7.45 13.15
N ASN A 103 0.75 7.20 13.69
CA ASN A 103 1.63 8.24 14.22
C ASN A 103 2.60 8.78 13.16
N ILE A 104 2.94 7.94 12.18
CA ILE A 104 3.89 8.23 11.11
C ILE A 104 3.26 7.77 9.80
N LEU A 105 3.35 8.61 8.77
CA LEU A 105 2.88 8.32 7.42
C LEU A 105 4.06 8.41 6.43
N TYR A 106 4.22 7.37 5.63
CA TYR A 106 5.06 7.37 4.44
C TYR A 106 4.17 7.38 3.20
N LEU A 107 4.51 8.24 2.23
CA LEU A 107 3.82 8.36 0.96
C LEU A 107 4.85 8.59 -0.16
N PRO A 108 4.50 8.27 -1.42
CA PRO A 108 5.37 8.56 -2.55
C PRO A 108 5.67 10.05 -2.67
N PHE A 109 6.81 10.37 -3.28
CA PHE A 109 7.16 11.74 -3.55
C PHE A 109 6.25 12.33 -4.63
N ALA A 110 5.63 13.47 -4.36
CA ALA A 110 4.59 14.04 -5.21
C ALA A 110 5.06 14.50 -6.62
N TYR A 111 6.37 14.57 -6.85
CA TYR A 111 6.96 14.94 -8.14
C TYR A 111 7.74 13.79 -8.78
N ASP A 112 7.50 12.55 -8.35
CA ASP A 112 7.82 11.40 -9.18
C ASP A 112 7.00 11.46 -10.48
N VAL A 113 7.57 10.97 -11.58
CA VAL A 113 6.96 11.04 -12.91
C VAL A 113 5.96 9.90 -13.16
N HIS A 114 5.95 8.89 -12.27
CA HIS A 114 5.10 7.72 -12.36
C HIS A 114 3.69 7.95 -11.82
#